data_AF-A0A941ZW87-F1
#
_entry.id   AF-A0A941ZW87-F1
#
_cell.length_a   1.000
_cell.length_b   1.000
_cell.length_c   1.000
_cell.angle_alpha   90.00
_cell.angle_beta   90.00
_cell.angle_gamma   90.00
#
_symmetry.space_group_name_H-M   'P 1'
#
loop_
_entity.id
_entity.type
_entity.pdbx_description
1 polymer ?
#
loop_
_entity_poly.entity_id
_entity_poly.type
_entity_poly.pdbx_seq_one_letter_code
_entity_poly.pdbx_strand_id
1 'polypeptide(L)'
;TKTRCDLATLQAIATHRYEVLAKYAATLRATCATELQALKGQAAGVDTGKLKRWLHIDKAALPPAELEQREAMIRHSRVLETVYNMRDELAQLWQRSTASKEQLVKQLEDWCHRAEASGIEALAQFSRRLRCYA
;
A
#
# COMPACT_ATOMS: atom_id res chain seq x y z
N THR A 1 11.12 13.16 15.58
CA THR A 1 10.51 12.45 14.44
C THR A 1 9.53 13.40 13.77
N LYS A 2 9.56 13.53 12.43
CA LYS A 2 8.66 14.45 11.71
C LYS A 2 7.22 13.92 11.80
N THR A 3 6.29 14.78 12.24
CA THR A 3 4.88 14.40 12.52
C THR A 3 3.92 14.70 11.38
N ARG A 4 4.34 15.51 10.40
CA ARG A 4 3.52 15.98 9.28
C ARG A 4 4.24 15.82 7.94
N CYS A 5 3.49 15.57 6.88
CA CYS A 5 4.03 15.58 5.52
C CYS A 5 4.06 17.03 5.03
N ASP A 6 5.15 17.43 4.39
CA ASP A 6 5.26 18.70 3.69
C ASP A 6 5.58 18.49 2.21
N LEU A 7 5.74 19.60 1.48
CA LEU A 7 6.05 19.54 0.05
C LEU A 7 7.37 18.81 -0.23
N ALA A 8 8.38 18.96 0.63
CA ALA A 8 9.65 18.27 0.48
C ALA A 8 9.50 16.75 0.66
N THR A 9 8.72 16.32 1.66
CA THR A 9 8.34 14.91 1.83
C THR A 9 7.63 14.37 0.60
N LEU A 10 6.64 15.08 0.06
CA LEU A 10 5.91 14.68 -1.14
C LEU A 10 6.83 14.56 -2.36
N GLN A 11 7.71 15.54 -2.58
CA GLN A 11 8.67 15.55 -3.68
C GLN A 11 9.65 14.38 -3.57
N ALA A 12 10.22 14.14 -2.39
CA ALA A 12 11.13 13.02 -2.16
C ALA A 12 10.44 11.68 -2.42
N ILE A 13 9.22 11.48 -1.90
CA ILE A 13 8.44 10.27 -2.14
C ILE A 13 8.13 10.08 -3.64
N ALA A 14 7.73 11.13 -4.34
CA ALA A 14 7.42 11.06 -5.77
C ALA A 14 8.66 10.71 -6.62
N THR A 15 9.81 11.32 -6.30
CA THR A 15 11.10 11.00 -6.95
C THR A 15 11.52 9.55 -6.71
N HIS A 16 11.34 9.06 -5.49
CA HIS A 16 11.75 7.71 -5.08
C HIS A 16 10.59 6.70 -5.06
N ARG A 17 9.54 6.92 -5.87
CA ARG A 17 8.28 6.14 -5.82
C ARG A 17 8.44 4.62 -5.88
N TYR A 18 9.37 4.12 -6.69
CA TYR A 18 9.62 2.68 -6.81
C TYR A 18 10.25 2.12 -5.53
N GLU A 19 11.16 2.86 -4.91
CA GLU A 19 11.78 2.49 -3.64
C GLU A 19 10.75 2.53 -2.50
N VAL A 20 9.90 3.55 -2.47
CA VAL A 20 8.81 3.67 -1.49
C VAL A 20 7.86 2.47 -1.59
N LEU A 21 7.43 2.08 -2.80
CA LEU A 21 6.58 0.90 -3.01
C LEU A 21 7.30 -0.41 -2.68
N ALA A 22 8.59 -0.52 -2.96
CA ALA A 22 9.38 -1.69 -2.57
C ALA A 22 9.47 -1.81 -1.03
N LYS A 23 9.73 -0.70 -0.33
CA LYS A 23 9.73 -0.64 1.14
C LYS A 23 8.34 -0.93 1.72
N TYR A 24 7.27 -0.48 1.06
CA TYR A 24 5.90 -0.81 1.44
C TYR A 24 5.68 -2.31 1.41
N ALA A 25 5.92 -2.93 0.25
CA ALA A 25 5.74 -4.37 0.08
C ALA A 25 6.62 -5.19 1.03
N ALA A 26 7.86 -4.74 1.29
CA ALA A 26 8.75 -5.39 2.25
C ALA A 26 8.21 -5.31 3.69
N THR A 27 7.71 -4.14 4.11
CA THR A 27 7.16 -3.92 5.46
C THR A 27 5.89 -4.77 5.69
N LEU A 28 5.06 -4.92 4.66
CA LEU A 28 3.77 -5.61 4.75
C LEU A 28 3.86 -7.13 4.48
N ARG A 29 5.02 -7.63 4.04
CA ARG A 29 5.22 -9.03 3.64
C ARG A 29 4.82 -10.04 4.72
N ALA A 30 5.19 -9.78 5.97
CA ALA A 30 4.89 -10.66 7.09
C ALA A 30 3.40 -10.66 7.46
N THR A 31 2.77 -9.48 7.46
CA THR A 31 1.33 -9.31 7.65
C THR A 31 0.56 -10.10 6.60
N CYS A 32 0.85 -9.90 5.31
CA CYS A 32 0.18 -10.64 4.25
C CYS A 32 0.44 -12.16 4.32
N ALA A 33 1.65 -12.59 4.69
CA ALA A 33 1.93 -14.01 4.84
C ALA A 33 1.11 -14.66 5.96
N THR A 34 0.90 -13.95 7.08
CA THR A 34 0.12 -14.42 8.23
C THR A 34 -1.36 -14.55 7.85
N GLU A 35 -1.93 -13.51 7.24
CA GLU A 35 -3.31 -13.53 6.73
C GLU A 35 -3.53 -14.68 5.75
N LEU A 36 -2.58 -14.88 4.83
CA LEU A 36 -2.69 -15.95 3.84
C LEU A 36 -2.59 -17.35 4.46
N GLN A 37 -1.81 -17.52 5.53
CA GLN A 37 -1.77 -18.78 6.25
C GLN A 37 -3.10 -19.06 6.95
N ALA A 38 -3.72 -18.05 7.57
CA ALA A 38 -5.05 -18.20 8.19
C ALA A 38 -6.12 -18.57 7.14
N LEU A 39 -6.02 -18.01 5.93
CA LEU A 39 -6.95 -18.29 4.83
C LEU A 39 -6.77 -19.67 4.19
N LYS A 40 -5.61 -20.32 4.29
CA LYS A 40 -5.39 -21.66 3.71
C LYS A 40 -6.33 -22.74 4.27
N GLY A 41 -6.90 -22.52 5.46
CA GLY A 41 -7.94 -23.40 6.01
C GLY A 41 -9.33 -23.18 5.41
N GLN A 42 -9.57 -22.06 4.70
CA GLN A 42 -10.88 -21.63 4.20
C GLN A 42 -10.92 -21.46 2.68
N ALA A 43 -9.79 -21.22 2.03
CA ALA A 43 -9.66 -20.96 0.60
C ALA A 43 -8.60 -21.89 -0.01
N ALA A 44 -9.04 -23.05 -0.49
CA ALA A 44 -8.20 -23.94 -1.29
C ALA A 44 -7.76 -23.21 -2.58
N GLY A 45 -6.46 -23.24 -2.90
CA GLY A 45 -5.93 -22.69 -4.15
C GLY A 45 -5.39 -21.25 -4.10
N VAL A 46 -5.23 -20.66 -2.91
CA VAL A 46 -4.62 -19.32 -2.76
C VAL A 46 -3.12 -19.37 -3.10
N ASP A 47 -2.76 -18.84 -4.27
CA ASP A 47 -1.35 -18.65 -4.66
C ASP A 47 -0.73 -17.48 -3.91
N THR A 48 -0.09 -17.82 -2.79
CA THR A 48 0.61 -16.85 -1.93
C THR A 48 1.80 -16.18 -2.61
N GLY A 49 2.36 -16.78 -3.66
CA GLY A 49 3.45 -16.21 -4.46
C GLY A 49 2.95 -15.07 -5.35
N LYS A 50 1.82 -15.29 -6.02
CA LYS A 50 1.14 -14.26 -6.84
C LYS A 50 0.76 -13.04 -6.02
N LEU A 51 0.14 -13.23 -4.85
CA LEU A 51 -0.24 -12.10 -4.00
C LEU A 51 0.98 -11.27 -3.58
N LYS A 52 2.05 -11.91 -3.11
CA LYS A 52 3.28 -11.19 -2.76
C LYS A 52 3.82 -10.40 -3.95
N ARG A 53 3.83 -10.98 -5.15
CA ARG A 53 4.23 -10.30 -6.38
C ARG A 53 3.33 -9.09 -6.67
N TRP A 54 2.02 -9.20 -6.54
CA TRP A 54 1.07 -8.12 -6.82
C TRP A 54 1.20 -6.92 -5.87
N LEU A 55 1.81 -7.05 -4.69
CA LEU A 55 2.14 -5.87 -3.86
C LEU A 55 3.16 -4.95 -4.52
N HIS A 56 4.07 -5.51 -5.32
CA HIS A 56 5.11 -4.77 -6.02
C HIS A 56 4.64 -4.19 -7.35
N ILE A 57 3.53 -4.69 -7.92
CA ILE A 57 3.05 -4.30 -9.24
C ILE A 57 1.93 -3.28 -9.09
N ASP A 58 1.93 -2.26 -9.96
CA ASP A 58 0.83 -1.31 -9.98
C ASP A 58 -0.47 -1.96 -10.45
N LYS A 59 -1.59 -1.63 -9.80
CA LYS A 59 -2.90 -2.14 -10.19
C LYS A 59 -3.18 -1.88 -11.66
N ALA A 60 -2.78 -0.71 -12.17
CA ALA A 60 -2.89 -0.33 -13.57
C ALA A 60 -1.98 -1.13 -14.53
N ALA A 61 -0.96 -1.81 -14.01
CA ALA A 61 -0.03 -2.63 -14.78
C ALA A 61 -0.37 -4.13 -14.74
N LEU A 62 -1.41 -4.53 -13.99
CA LEU A 62 -1.87 -5.92 -13.95
C LEU A 62 -2.77 -6.23 -15.16
N PRO A 63 -2.58 -7.40 -15.80
CA PRO A 63 -3.54 -7.90 -16.77
C PRO A 63 -4.95 -8.01 -16.15
N PRO A 64 -6.04 -7.78 -16.91
CA PRO A 64 -7.40 -7.80 -16.37
C PRO A 64 -7.75 -9.08 -15.59
N ALA A 65 -7.32 -10.24 -16.08
CA ALA A 65 -7.55 -11.52 -15.40
C ALA A 65 -6.78 -11.64 -14.07
N GLU A 66 -5.55 -11.14 -14.00
CA GLU A 66 -4.78 -11.12 -12.74
C GLU A 66 -5.36 -10.10 -11.75
N LEU A 67 -5.86 -8.98 -12.26
CA LEU A 67 -6.52 -7.98 -11.45
C LEU A 67 -7.80 -8.55 -10.83
N GLU A 68 -8.66 -9.18 -11.63
CA GLU A 68 -9.87 -9.83 -11.11
C GLU A 68 -9.53 -10.90 -10.06
N GLN A 69 -8.50 -11.72 -10.33
CA GLN A 69 -8.03 -12.72 -9.37
C GLN A 69 -7.53 -12.06 -8.07
N ARG A 70 -6.75 -10.99 -8.16
CA ARG A 70 -6.30 -10.21 -7.00
C ARG A 70 -7.47 -9.70 -6.18
N GLU A 71 -8.42 -9.02 -6.81
CA GLU A 71 -9.58 -8.44 -6.13
C GLU A 71 -10.45 -9.53 -5.48
N ALA A 72 -10.62 -10.69 -6.13
CA ALA A 72 -11.29 -11.83 -5.53
C ALA A 72 -10.56 -12.34 -4.28
N MET A 73 -9.23 -12.49 -4.36
CA MET A 73 -8.43 -13.02 -3.27
C MET A 73 -8.39 -12.09 -2.05
N ILE A 74 -8.24 -10.78 -2.25
CA ILE A 74 -8.13 -9.84 -1.13
C ILE A 74 -9.45 -9.67 -0.37
N ARG A 75 -10.61 -9.91 -1.00
CA ARG A 75 -11.93 -9.85 -0.34
C ARG A 75 -12.11 -10.90 0.76
N HIS A 76 -11.29 -11.94 0.80
CA HIS A 76 -11.35 -12.96 1.85
C HIS A 76 -10.75 -12.51 3.19
N SER A 77 -9.94 -11.44 3.22
CA SER A 77 -9.41 -10.88 4.48
C SER A 77 -9.49 -9.36 4.46
N ARG A 78 -10.12 -8.79 5.49
CA ARG A 78 -10.21 -7.34 5.67
C ARG A 78 -8.84 -6.68 5.77
N VAL A 79 -7.85 -7.40 6.32
CA VAL A 79 -6.47 -6.93 6.41
C VAL A 79 -5.84 -6.87 5.02
N LEU A 80 -5.99 -7.93 4.21
CA LEU A 80 -5.49 -7.94 2.84
C LEU A 80 -6.14 -6.83 2.01
N GLU A 81 -7.47 -6.73 2.05
CA GLU A 81 -8.21 -5.66 1.38
C GLU A 81 -7.66 -4.28 1.73
N THR A 82 -7.49 -4.00 3.03
CA THR A 82 -6.95 -2.72 3.50
C THR A 82 -5.54 -2.47 2.98
N VAL A 83 -4.64 -3.46 3.06
CA VAL A 83 -3.26 -3.34 2.57
C VAL A 83 -3.21 -3.03 1.07
N TYR A 84 -3.94 -3.79 0.24
CA TYR A 84 -3.89 -3.56 -1.20
C TYR A 84 -4.56 -2.25 -1.62
N ASN A 85 -5.66 -1.86 -0.96
CA ASN A 85 -6.29 -0.57 -1.23
C ASN A 85 -5.38 0.60 -0.86
N MET A 86 -4.75 0.56 0.32
CA MET A 86 -3.81 1.61 0.73
C MET A 86 -2.57 1.68 -0.17
N ARG A 87 -2.09 0.55 -0.68
CA ARG A 87 -1.01 0.51 -1.68
C ARG A 87 -1.42 1.20 -2.99
N ASP A 88 -2.65 0.98 -3.45
CA ASP A 88 -3.17 1.57 -4.68
C ASP A 88 -3.43 3.07 -4.54
N GLU A 89 -3.97 3.51 -3.40
CA GLU A 89 -4.11 4.95 -3.08
C GLU A 89 -2.77 5.65 -3.10
N LEU A 90 -1.73 5.03 -2.52
CA LEU A 90 -0.39 5.60 -2.49
C LEU A 90 0.16 5.73 -3.93
N ALA A 91 -0.01 4.71 -4.77
CA ALA A 91 0.36 4.76 -6.17
C ALA A 91 -0.34 5.88 -6.95
N GLN A 92 -1.62 6.14 -6.66
CA GLN A 92 -2.40 7.19 -7.32
C GLN A 92 -1.90 8.61 -7.00
N LEU A 93 -1.29 8.85 -5.82
CA LEU A 93 -0.79 10.18 -5.43
C LEU A 93 0.22 10.77 -6.43
N TRP A 94 0.99 9.93 -7.10
CA TRP A 94 2.03 10.34 -8.06
C TRP A 94 1.80 9.81 -9.47
N GLN A 95 0.65 9.18 -9.73
CA GLN A 95 0.13 9.09 -11.10
C GLN A 95 -0.29 10.51 -11.55
N ARG A 96 -0.63 10.69 -12.84
CA ARG A 96 -0.98 12.00 -13.41
C ARG A 96 -2.24 12.57 -12.74
N SER A 97 -2.07 13.23 -11.60
CA SER A 97 -3.12 13.90 -10.85
C SER A 97 -3.25 15.34 -11.32
N THR A 98 -4.49 15.79 -11.49
CA THR A 98 -4.82 17.21 -11.74
C THR A 98 -4.83 18.03 -10.45
N ALA A 99 -4.55 17.40 -9.30
CA ALA A 99 -4.54 18.06 -7.99
C ALA A 99 -3.35 19.00 -7.80
N SER A 100 -3.56 20.05 -7.00
CA SER A 100 -2.50 20.96 -6.58
C SER A 100 -1.51 20.27 -5.63
N LYS A 101 -0.33 20.85 -5.47
CA LYS A 101 0.71 20.34 -4.56
C LYS A 101 0.20 20.26 -3.12
N GLU A 102 -0.55 21.26 -2.67
CA GLU A 102 -1.15 21.33 -1.34
C GLU A 102 -2.20 20.23 -1.14
N GLN A 103 -3.00 19.96 -2.17
CA GLN A 103 -3.96 18.85 -2.14
C GLN A 103 -3.26 17.50 -2.06
N LEU A 104 -2.14 17.29 -2.77
CA LEU A 104 -1.36 16.06 -2.70
C LEU A 104 -0.68 15.87 -1.34
N VAL A 105 -0.15 16.95 -0.74
CA VAL A 105 0.39 16.91 0.63
C VAL A 105 -0.71 16.50 1.62
N LYS A 106 -1.90 17.11 1.52
CA LYS A 106 -3.03 16.74 2.36
C LYS A 106 -3.46 15.28 2.17
N GLN A 107 -3.56 14.81 0.93
CA GLN A 107 -3.89 13.41 0.66
C GLN A 107 -2.85 12.43 1.24
N LEU A 108 -1.57 12.80 1.20
CA LEU A 108 -0.49 12.02 1.82
C LEU A 108 -0.59 12.03 3.36
N GLU A 109 -0.89 13.18 3.98
CA GLU A 109 -1.16 13.25 5.43
C GLU A 109 -2.36 12.38 5.81
N ASP A 110 -3.48 12.48 5.09
CA ASP A 110 -4.69 11.71 5.31
C ASP A 110 -4.43 10.20 5.14
N TRP A 111 -3.62 9.82 4.15
CA TRP A 111 -3.17 8.44 3.97
C TRP A 111 -2.40 7.94 5.19
N CYS A 112 -1.49 8.75 5.75
CA CYS A 112 -0.74 8.38 6.94
C CYS A 112 -1.63 8.21 8.17
N HIS A 113 -2.64 9.07 8.35
CA HIS A 113 -3.62 8.94 9.43
C HIS A 113 -4.48 7.69 9.28
N ARG A 114 -4.95 7.37 8.05
CA ARG A 114 -5.69 6.12 7.80
C ARG A 114 -4.83 4.89 8.06
N ALA A 115 -3.55 4.93 7.72
CA ALA A 115 -2.62 3.82 7.96
C ALA A 115 -2.48 3.52 9.46
N GLU A 116 -2.44 4.57 10.29
CA GLU A 116 -2.37 4.44 11.75
C GLU A 116 -3.71 4.00 12.36
N ALA A 117 -4.82 4.49 11.83
CA ALA A 117 -6.16 4.11 12.27
C ALA A 117 -6.60 2.71 11.79
N SER A 118 -5.87 2.09 10.87
CA SER A 118 -6.21 0.79 10.27
C SER A 118 -6.17 -0.40 11.25
N GLY A 119 -5.49 -0.24 12.40
CA GLY A 119 -5.19 -1.32 13.34
C GLY A 119 -4.11 -2.30 12.85
N ILE A 120 -3.50 -2.06 11.68
CA ILE A 120 -2.43 -2.90 11.12
C ILE A 120 -1.09 -2.26 11.47
N GLU A 121 -0.36 -2.85 12.40
CA GLU A 121 0.91 -2.28 12.91
C GLU A 121 1.94 -2.01 11.80
N ALA A 122 2.02 -2.88 10.79
CA ALA A 122 2.93 -2.69 9.67
C ALA A 122 2.58 -1.46 8.81
N LEU A 123 1.30 -1.10 8.68
CA LEU A 123 0.88 0.14 8.02
C LEU A 123 1.23 1.37 8.87
N ALA A 124 0.98 1.31 10.18
CA ALA A 124 1.34 2.38 11.10
C ALA A 124 2.86 2.60 11.16
N GLN A 125 3.66 1.53 11.13
CA GLN A 125 5.12 1.63 11.05
C GLN A 125 5.56 2.27 9.73
N PHE A 126 4.96 1.86 8.61
CA PHE A 126 5.29 2.42 7.31
C PHE A 126 4.95 3.91 7.22
N SER A 127 3.78 4.35 7.71
CA SER A 127 3.39 5.76 7.68
C SER A 127 4.34 6.66 8.47
N ARG A 128 4.82 6.21 9.64
CA ARG A 128 5.85 6.92 10.43
C ARG A 128 7.15 7.12 9.65
N ARG A 129 7.59 6.08 8.92
CA ARG A 129 8.78 6.17 8.05
C ARG A 129 8.54 7.10 6.85
N LEU A 130 7.35 7.02 6.26
CA LEU A 130 6.97 7.82 5.09
C LEU A 130 7.02 9.33 5.38
N ARG A 131 6.61 9.75 6.58
CA ARG A 131 6.70 11.16 7.02
C ARG A 131 8.14 11.68 7.10
N CYS A 132 9.12 10.78 7.32
CA CYS A 132 10.53 11.13 7.47
C CYS A 132 11.37 10.86 6.21
N TYR A 133 10.75 10.75 5.04
CA TYR A 133 11.44 10.40 3.79
C TYR A 133 12.30 11.55 3.20
N ALA A 134 12.24 12.74 3.81
CA ALA A 134 13.01 13.94 3.43
C ALA A 134 13.81 14.45 4.64
#